data_AF-W9I6R5-F1
#
_entry.id   AF-W9I6R5-F1
#
_cell.length_a   1.000
_cell.length_b   1.000
_cell.length_c   1.000
_cell.angle_alpha   90.00
_cell.angle_beta   90.00
_cell.angle_gamma   90.00
#
_symmetry.space_group_name_H-M   'P 1'
#
loop_
_entity.id
_entity.type
_entity.pdbx_description
1 polymer ?
#
loop_
_entity_poly.entity_id
_entity_poly.type
_entity_poly.pdbx_seq_one_letter_code
_entity_poly.pdbx_strand_id
1 'polypeptide(L)'
;MLLRKLGHALAATAALFPVTSAKEKDEGGQSTFVSPDGDVAFAIDIGENTNTEVYFSLRVKKNRSWGAVGLGSEDMPGALFLMVYKSRTTNNVTFSPRLAYGHYEPYYWDEMDYEILNTTGIIDDHMVATIRCKSGCRSWPSHGGQKGYLDVYDHNSKAVFAFGPKEDYYSDDTDAPLKYHAGYGSFSLDIKRTHGKSELPSLSDSTKDVGSELIYATKAKPNWASPLHGVFMVLSIIFLMPIGVVLLRSGGWVKWHALNQSIATLGVFAGFGIGVANSFYYQRSRSFDDPHQIIGFVVTGLLLGQFGLGVMHHTQYRRTQAPTKYGKFHLWVGRIILFLGTLNAFLGFTFALNRKFGMLLALLIIFICISSLILIYGRRYMDKRRLGPRGPGLAGPQQYSAPPWREPPPQHMGYPSDPPPGYQPPSNQAGLGQMSPALRSPSPWQSNDKDDEADLNLGREQRPREF
;
A
#
# COMPACT_ATOMS: atom_id res chain seq x y z
N MET A 1 57.43 30.89 -62.65
CA MET A 1 56.26 30.27 -63.34
C MET A 1 55.37 29.65 -62.26
N LEU A 2 54.47 30.39 -61.62
CA LEU A 2 53.13 30.77 -62.08
C LEU A 2 52.22 29.56 -62.42
N LEU A 3 51.31 29.28 -61.46
CA LEU A 3 49.85 29.27 -61.62
C LEU A 3 49.16 28.21 -62.53
N ARG A 4 48.20 27.52 -61.88
CA ARG A 4 46.76 27.38 -62.24
C ARG A 4 46.25 26.06 -62.85
N LYS A 5 45.32 25.49 -62.05
CA LYS A 5 43.94 25.07 -62.39
C LYS A 5 43.77 23.84 -63.31
N LEU A 6 43.03 22.85 -62.84
CA LEU A 6 41.58 22.75 -63.10
C LEU A 6 40.97 21.59 -62.30
N GLY A 7 40.07 21.92 -61.37
CA GLY A 7 39.18 20.95 -60.75
C GLY A 7 38.14 20.48 -61.78
N HIS A 8 37.88 19.17 -61.78
CA HIS A 8 36.76 18.59 -62.50
C HIS A 8 35.72 18.15 -61.48
N ALA A 9 34.58 18.83 -61.54
CA ALA A 9 33.37 18.48 -60.84
C ALA A 9 32.82 17.16 -61.39
N LEU A 10 32.69 16.14 -60.53
CA LEU A 10 31.85 14.98 -60.78
C LEU A 10 30.43 15.33 -60.32
N ALA A 11 29.63 15.83 -61.26
CA ALA A 11 28.19 15.91 -61.08
C ALA A 11 27.61 14.49 -61.17
N ALA A 12 27.32 13.88 -60.01
CA ALA A 12 26.50 12.69 -59.95
C ALA A 12 25.03 13.11 -60.16
N THR A 13 24.50 12.88 -61.35
CA THR A 13 23.08 12.95 -61.66
C THR A 13 22.36 11.86 -60.87
N ALA A 14 21.84 12.21 -59.69
CA ALA A 14 20.85 11.41 -59.00
C ALA A 14 19.54 11.49 -59.81
N ALA A 15 19.27 10.44 -60.58
CA ALA A 15 17.97 10.23 -61.18
C ALA A 15 16.94 10.07 -60.05
N LEU A 16 16.19 11.14 -59.77
CA LEU A 16 14.99 11.09 -58.94
C LEU A 16 13.95 10.29 -59.71
N PHE A 17 13.91 8.97 -59.49
CA PHE A 17 12.72 8.20 -59.79
C PHE A 17 11.64 8.62 -58.78
N PRO A 18 10.49 9.17 -59.21
CA PRO A 18 9.37 9.31 -58.30
C PRO A 18 8.92 7.90 -57.94
N VAL A 19 9.23 7.47 -56.72
CA VAL A 19 8.56 6.33 -56.09
C VAL A 19 7.12 6.78 -55.89
N THR A 20 6.31 6.60 -56.92
CA THR A 20 4.86 6.58 -56.78
C THR A 20 4.57 5.39 -55.88
N SER A 21 4.26 5.66 -54.60
CA SER A 21 3.57 4.68 -53.78
C SER A 21 2.25 4.43 -54.47
N ALA A 22 2.19 3.37 -55.27
CA ALA A 22 0.94 2.82 -55.74
C ALA A 22 0.12 2.54 -54.48
N LYS A 23 -0.95 3.31 -54.27
CA LYS A 23 -1.95 3.02 -53.26
C LYS A 23 -2.52 1.66 -53.67
N GLU A 24 -2.06 0.61 -53.00
CA GLU A 24 -2.49 -0.76 -53.22
C GLU A 24 -4.02 -0.75 -53.21
N LYS A 25 -4.62 -1.30 -54.27
CA LYS A 25 -6.08 -1.34 -54.42
C LYS A 25 -6.61 -2.11 -53.21
N ASP A 26 -7.44 -1.47 -52.39
CA ASP A 26 -8.07 -2.12 -51.24
C ASP A 26 -9.03 -3.20 -51.76
N GLU A 27 -8.61 -4.46 -51.75
CA GLU A 27 -9.41 -5.59 -52.22
C GLU A 27 -10.47 -6.07 -51.20
N GLY A 28 -10.68 -5.30 -50.12
CA GLY A 28 -11.51 -5.73 -48.98
C GLY A 28 -10.76 -6.67 -48.04
N GLY A 29 -11.45 -7.19 -47.02
CA GLY A 29 -10.92 -8.10 -46.00
C GLY A 29 -10.90 -7.49 -44.60
N GLN A 30 -10.27 -8.17 -43.63
CA GLN A 30 -10.24 -7.73 -42.24
C GLN A 30 -9.56 -6.36 -42.04
N SER A 31 -10.04 -5.59 -41.06
CA SER A 31 -9.35 -4.41 -40.56
C SER A 31 -8.53 -4.78 -39.34
N THR A 32 -7.26 -4.37 -39.33
CA THR A 32 -6.28 -4.76 -38.32
C THR A 32 -5.63 -3.54 -37.69
N PHE A 33 -5.40 -3.62 -36.39
CA PHE A 33 -4.70 -2.62 -35.60
C PHE A 33 -3.62 -3.29 -34.73
N VAL A 34 -2.45 -2.67 -34.62
CA VAL A 34 -1.35 -3.08 -33.76
C VAL A 34 -0.91 -1.87 -32.93
N SER A 35 -1.00 -1.98 -31.61
CA SER A 35 -0.53 -0.94 -30.70
C SER A 35 0.97 -0.65 -30.89
N PRO A 36 1.48 0.57 -30.60
CA PRO A 36 2.87 0.95 -30.88
C PRO A 36 3.94 0.02 -30.28
N ASP A 37 3.70 -0.51 -29.08
CA ASP A 37 4.60 -1.43 -28.39
C ASP A 37 4.34 -2.92 -28.78
N GLY A 38 3.37 -3.18 -29.67
CA GLY A 38 2.91 -4.50 -30.07
C GLY A 38 2.32 -5.33 -28.91
N ASP A 39 1.88 -4.68 -27.83
CA ASP A 39 1.32 -5.37 -26.66
C ASP A 39 -0.09 -5.88 -26.90
N VAL A 40 -0.86 -5.17 -27.73
CA VAL A 40 -2.21 -5.50 -28.18
C VAL A 40 -2.28 -5.36 -29.69
N ALA A 41 -2.85 -6.35 -30.36
CA ALA A 41 -3.27 -6.29 -31.75
C ALA A 41 -4.72 -6.78 -31.86
N PHE A 42 -5.46 -6.22 -32.79
CA PHE A 42 -6.89 -6.47 -32.96
C PHE A 42 -7.23 -6.58 -34.44
N ALA A 43 -8.15 -7.48 -34.75
CA ALA A 43 -8.71 -7.63 -36.08
C ALA A 43 -10.22 -7.78 -35.99
N ILE A 44 -10.92 -7.22 -36.97
CA ILE A 44 -12.36 -7.35 -37.15
C ILE A 44 -12.66 -7.74 -38.59
N ASP A 45 -13.59 -8.67 -38.75
CA ASP A 45 -14.20 -9.02 -40.04
C ASP A 45 -15.71 -9.21 -39.87
N ILE A 46 -16.51 -8.57 -40.72
CA ILE A 46 -17.95 -8.74 -40.77
C ILE A 46 -18.34 -9.88 -41.72
N GLY A 47 -17.55 -10.08 -42.78
CA GLY A 47 -17.80 -11.10 -43.79
C GLY A 47 -19.09 -10.89 -44.57
N GLU A 48 -19.76 -12.00 -44.92
CA GLU A 48 -20.95 -12.00 -45.78
C GLU A 48 -22.22 -11.70 -44.98
N ASN A 49 -22.26 -12.09 -43.70
CA ASN A 49 -23.43 -11.89 -42.85
C ASN A 49 -23.41 -10.52 -42.17
N THR A 50 -23.65 -9.49 -42.98
CA THR A 50 -23.64 -8.10 -42.53
C THR A 50 -24.79 -7.74 -41.59
N ASN A 51 -25.75 -8.63 -41.32
CA ASN A 51 -26.94 -8.32 -40.52
C ASN A 51 -26.83 -8.74 -39.05
N THR A 52 -26.08 -9.80 -38.73
CA THR A 52 -26.09 -10.36 -37.36
C THR A 52 -24.70 -10.54 -36.77
N GLU A 53 -23.79 -11.15 -37.53
CA GLU A 53 -22.55 -11.67 -36.95
C GLU A 53 -21.41 -10.67 -37.05
N VAL A 54 -20.47 -10.79 -36.11
CA VAL A 54 -19.20 -10.06 -36.14
C VAL A 54 -18.10 -11.01 -35.68
N TYR A 55 -17.01 -11.06 -36.42
CA TYR A 55 -15.84 -11.84 -36.06
C TYR A 55 -14.74 -10.91 -35.58
N PHE A 56 -14.13 -11.28 -34.45
CA PHE A 56 -13.03 -10.52 -33.87
C PHE A 56 -11.87 -11.45 -33.57
N SER A 57 -10.65 -10.92 -33.67
CA SER A 57 -9.45 -11.56 -33.15
C SER A 57 -8.70 -10.55 -32.28
N LEU A 58 -8.32 -10.96 -31.08
CA LEU A 58 -7.56 -10.16 -30.14
C LEU A 58 -6.27 -10.91 -29.79
N ARG A 59 -5.13 -10.27 -29.98
CA ARG A 59 -3.81 -10.81 -29.67
C ARG A 59 -3.09 -9.92 -28.67
N VAL A 60 -2.63 -10.49 -27.57
CA VAL A 60 -2.01 -9.75 -26.46
C VAL A 60 -0.74 -10.46 -26.00
N LYS A 61 0.35 -9.74 -25.75
CA LYS A 61 1.59 -10.36 -25.23
C LYS A 61 1.34 -11.11 -23.92
N LYS A 62 1.80 -12.37 -23.81
CA LYS A 62 1.54 -13.25 -22.64
C LYS A 62 2.24 -12.82 -21.35
N ASN A 63 3.19 -11.89 -21.45
CA ASN A 63 3.86 -11.26 -20.31
C ASN A 63 3.02 -10.14 -19.66
N ARG A 64 1.88 -9.77 -20.26
CA ARG A 64 0.86 -8.89 -19.69
C ARG A 64 -0.13 -9.73 -18.89
N SER A 65 -0.65 -9.16 -17.80
CA SER A 65 -1.70 -9.79 -16.99
C SER A 65 -3.01 -9.98 -17.75
N TRP A 66 -3.35 -9.00 -18.59
CA TRP A 66 -4.56 -8.96 -19.41
C TRP A 66 -4.36 -7.96 -20.56
N GLY A 67 -5.21 -8.03 -21.58
CA GLY A 67 -5.34 -6.99 -22.61
C GLY A 67 -6.74 -6.91 -23.16
N ALA A 68 -7.11 -5.77 -23.73
CA ALA A 68 -8.45 -5.52 -24.22
C ALA A 68 -8.50 -4.52 -25.37
N VAL A 69 -9.57 -4.62 -26.15
CA VAL A 69 -10.05 -3.58 -27.05
C VAL A 69 -11.48 -3.20 -26.67
N GLY A 70 -11.74 -1.90 -26.53
CA GLY A 70 -13.07 -1.34 -26.34
C GLY A 70 -13.62 -0.82 -27.66
N LEU A 71 -14.80 -1.26 -28.08
CA LEU A 71 -15.45 -0.85 -29.32
C LEU A 71 -16.50 0.23 -29.10
N GLY A 72 -16.75 1.06 -30.12
CA GLY A 72 -17.86 2.02 -30.17
C GLY A 72 -17.64 3.32 -29.38
N SER A 73 -16.42 3.60 -28.94
CA SER A 73 -16.06 4.83 -28.21
C SER A 73 -14.57 5.15 -28.36
N GLU A 74 -14.21 6.43 -28.31
CA GLU A 74 -12.81 6.88 -28.17
C GLU A 74 -12.36 6.94 -26.71
N ASP A 75 -13.25 6.67 -25.75
CA ASP A 75 -12.97 6.71 -24.31
C ASP A 75 -13.54 5.47 -23.60
N MET A 76 -13.11 5.25 -22.35
CA MET A 76 -13.51 4.10 -21.55
C MET A 76 -15.03 4.03 -21.27
N PRO A 77 -15.72 5.12 -20.88
CA PRO A 77 -17.16 5.07 -20.67
C PRO A 77 -17.89 4.80 -22.00
N GLY A 78 -18.75 3.77 -22.00
CA GLY A 78 -19.63 3.48 -23.13
C GLY A 78 -19.05 2.53 -24.19
N ALA A 79 -17.81 2.08 -24.05
CA ALA A 79 -17.23 1.07 -24.92
C ALA A 79 -17.66 -0.37 -24.54
N LEU A 80 -17.73 -1.26 -25.53
CA LEU A 80 -17.77 -2.71 -25.30
C LEU A 80 -16.36 -3.27 -25.25
N PHE A 81 -15.92 -3.73 -24.08
CA PHE A 81 -14.57 -4.27 -23.90
C PHE A 81 -14.54 -5.75 -24.23
N LEU A 82 -13.74 -6.11 -25.23
CA LEU A 82 -13.33 -7.46 -25.54
C LEU A 82 -12.01 -7.71 -24.81
N MET A 83 -12.03 -8.51 -23.76
CA MET A 83 -10.89 -8.68 -22.86
C MET A 83 -10.41 -10.12 -22.83
N VAL A 84 -9.08 -10.29 -22.70
CA VAL A 84 -8.43 -11.60 -22.60
C VAL A 84 -7.38 -11.61 -21.49
N TYR A 85 -7.31 -12.72 -20.77
CA TYR A 85 -6.25 -13.06 -19.82
C TYR A 85 -6.01 -14.57 -19.81
N LYS A 86 -4.91 -15.03 -19.20
CA LYS A 86 -4.57 -16.47 -19.19
C LYS A 86 -5.57 -17.26 -18.34
N SER A 87 -6.00 -18.40 -18.86
CA SER A 87 -6.78 -19.39 -18.10
C SER A 87 -5.84 -20.22 -17.22
N ARG A 88 -6.35 -20.79 -16.11
CA ARG A 88 -5.59 -21.76 -15.32
C ARG A 88 -5.39 -23.08 -16.07
N THR A 89 -6.21 -23.33 -17.09
CA THR A 89 -6.03 -24.42 -18.03
C THR A 89 -4.80 -24.15 -18.89
N THR A 90 -3.93 -25.15 -19.02
CA THR A 90 -2.65 -25.03 -19.75
C THR A 90 -2.87 -24.56 -21.18
N ASN A 91 -2.07 -23.57 -21.62
CA ASN A 91 -2.09 -22.99 -22.96
C ASN A 91 -3.44 -22.43 -23.42
N ASN A 92 -4.34 -22.11 -22.48
CA ASN A 92 -5.65 -21.55 -22.78
C ASN A 92 -5.77 -20.11 -22.28
N VAL A 93 -6.79 -19.41 -22.77
CA VAL A 93 -7.13 -18.05 -22.38
C VAL A 93 -8.59 -17.97 -21.95
N THR A 94 -8.88 -17.01 -21.09
CA THR A 94 -10.24 -16.66 -20.68
C THR A 94 -10.63 -15.38 -21.42
N PHE A 95 -11.71 -15.46 -22.18
CA PHE A 95 -12.31 -14.32 -22.86
C PHE A 95 -13.46 -13.75 -22.00
N SER A 96 -13.51 -12.43 -21.89
CA SER A 96 -14.43 -11.71 -21.02
C SER A 96 -14.94 -10.45 -21.72
N PRO A 97 -16.17 -10.45 -22.27
CA PRO A 97 -16.85 -9.23 -22.66
C PRO A 97 -17.20 -8.42 -21.40
N ARG A 98 -16.92 -7.11 -21.40
CA ARG A 98 -17.18 -6.23 -20.27
C ARG A 98 -17.73 -4.87 -20.67
N LEU A 99 -18.37 -4.19 -19.72
CA LEU A 99 -18.87 -2.82 -19.86
C LEU A 99 -18.39 -1.93 -18.72
N ALA A 100 -18.25 -0.64 -19.00
CA ALA A 100 -18.04 0.39 -17.98
C ALA A 100 -18.78 1.67 -18.36
N TYR A 101 -19.37 2.31 -17.35
CA TYR A 101 -20.03 3.61 -17.50
C TYR A 101 -19.19 4.78 -16.98
N GLY A 102 -17.92 4.54 -16.68
CA GLY A 102 -17.03 5.53 -16.10
C GLY A 102 -15.61 4.98 -16.05
N HIS A 103 -14.69 5.75 -15.47
CA HIS A 103 -13.30 5.34 -15.32
C HIS A 103 -13.11 4.44 -14.08
N TYR A 104 -13.70 3.26 -14.11
CA TYR A 104 -13.55 2.21 -13.10
C TYR A 104 -13.50 0.85 -13.80
N GLU A 105 -13.01 -0.17 -13.11
CA GLU A 105 -12.89 -1.53 -13.64
C GLU A 105 -14.20 -1.99 -14.34
N PRO A 106 -14.15 -2.39 -15.62
CA PRO A 106 -15.33 -2.89 -16.31
C PRO A 106 -15.89 -4.15 -15.65
N TYR A 107 -17.21 -4.27 -15.61
CA TYR A 107 -17.92 -5.45 -15.11
C TYR A 107 -18.28 -6.40 -16.26
N TYR A 108 -18.39 -7.70 -15.96
CA TYR A 108 -18.72 -8.73 -16.96
C TYR A 108 -20.10 -8.49 -17.59
N TRP A 109 -20.17 -8.65 -18.91
CA TRP A 109 -21.39 -8.49 -19.69
C TRP A 109 -21.86 -9.85 -20.21
N ASP A 110 -22.95 -10.35 -19.65
CA ASP A 110 -23.46 -11.71 -19.90
C ASP A 110 -24.49 -11.79 -21.04
N GLU A 111 -25.01 -10.67 -21.54
CA GLU A 111 -25.96 -10.66 -22.67
C GLU A 111 -25.28 -10.73 -24.05
N MET A 112 -23.94 -10.75 -24.14
CA MET A 112 -23.26 -11.00 -25.41
C MET A 112 -23.28 -12.50 -25.73
N ASP A 113 -23.95 -12.90 -26.81
CA ASP A 113 -23.93 -14.28 -27.30
C ASP A 113 -22.74 -14.46 -28.25
N TYR A 114 -21.80 -15.30 -27.84
CA TYR A 114 -20.56 -15.53 -28.59
C TYR A 114 -20.10 -16.98 -28.55
N GLU A 115 -19.27 -17.32 -29.53
CA GLU A 115 -18.59 -18.60 -29.65
C GLU A 115 -17.08 -18.37 -29.74
N ILE A 116 -16.33 -19.08 -28.89
CA ILE A 116 -14.88 -19.06 -28.91
C ILE A 116 -14.41 -20.05 -29.99
N LEU A 117 -13.66 -19.56 -30.96
CA LEU A 117 -13.18 -20.37 -32.09
C LEU A 117 -11.89 -21.12 -31.74
N ASN A 118 -11.60 -22.19 -32.48
CA ASN A 118 -10.48 -23.10 -32.26
C ASN A 118 -9.08 -22.48 -32.40
N THR A 119 -8.97 -21.27 -32.97
CA THR A 119 -7.73 -20.49 -33.06
C THR A 119 -7.42 -19.69 -31.79
N THR A 120 -8.19 -19.92 -30.71
CA THR A 120 -8.00 -19.30 -29.40
C THR A 120 -7.04 -20.11 -28.54
N GLY A 121 -6.16 -19.42 -27.80
CA GLY A 121 -5.24 -20.05 -26.85
C GLY A 121 -3.98 -19.21 -26.64
N ILE A 122 -2.96 -19.85 -26.06
CA ILE A 122 -1.60 -19.28 -26.02
C ILE A 122 -0.86 -19.77 -27.26
N ILE A 123 -0.61 -18.85 -28.19
CA ILE A 123 0.09 -19.10 -29.45
C ILE A 123 1.38 -18.25 -29.43
N ASP A 124 2.52 -18.93 -29.52
CA ASP A 124 3.85 -18.35 -29.40
C ASP A 124 4.05 -17.53 -28.10
N ASP A 125 4.26 -16.22 -28.23
CA ASP A 125 4.40 -15.27 -27.11
C ASP A 125 3.10 -14.50 -26.79
N HIS A 126 1.96 -14.95 -27.30
CA HIS A 126 0.71 -14.20 -27.23
C HIS A 126 -0.47 -15.02 -26.72
N MET A 127 -1.34 -14.35 -25.97
CA MET A 127 -2.73 -14.73 -25.74
C MET A 127 -3.52 -14.34 -26.99
N VAL A 128 -4.17 -15.30 -27.63
CA VAL A 128 -5.01 -15.08 -28.81
C VAL A 128 -6.43 -15.51 -28.47
N ALA A 129 -7.40 -14.63 -28.71
CA ALA A 129 -8.82 -14.93 -28.62
C ALA A 129 -9.50 -14.58 -29.95
N THR A 130 -10.04 -15.58 -30.63
CA THR A 130 -10.83 -15.40 -31.86
C THR A 130 -12.27 -15.77 -31.57
N ILE A 131 -13.17 -14.80 -31.77
CA ILE A 131 -14.54 -14.85 -31.29
C ILE A 131 -15.50 -14.61 -32.45
N ARG A 132 -16.51 -15.47 -32.56
CA ARG A 132 -17.70 -15.22 -33.37
C ARG A 132 -18.79 -14.69 -32.46
N CYS A 133 -19.11 -13.41 -32.58
CA CYS A 133 -20.26 -12.84 -31.93
C CYS A 133 -21.52 -13.08 -32.78
N LYS A 134 -22.54 -13.67 -32.15
CA LYS A 134 -23.86 -13.95 -32.75
C LYS A 134 -24.83 -12.82 -32.48
N SER A 135 -24.78 -12.24 -31.28
CA SER A 135 -25.61 -11.09 -30.88
C SER A 135 -24.98 -10.33 -29.69
N GLY A 136 -25.45 -9.10 -29.42
CA GLY A 136 -25.01 -8.31 -28.26
C GLY A 136 -23.65 -7.59 -28.41
N CYS A 137 -23.00 -7.67 -29.57
CA CYS A 137 -21.76 -6.94 -29.89
C CYS A 137 -21.94 -5.76 -30.86
N ARG A 138 -23.15 -5.54 -31.38
CA ARG A 138 -23.48 -4.38 -32.25
C ARG A 138 -24.23 -3.28 -31.53
N SER A 139 -24.86 -3.61 -30.41
CA SER A 139 -25.51 -2.66 -29.53
C SER A 139 -25.44 -3.17 -28.10
N TRP A 140 -25.14 -2.28 -27.16
CA TRP A 140 -25.08 -2.60 -25.74
C TRP A 140 -25.55 -1.38 -24.91
N PRO A 141 -25.90 -1.59 -23.63
CA PRO A 141 -26.19 -0.49 -22.72
C PRO A 141 -24.97 0.42 -22.55
N SER A 142 -25.11 1.73 -22.77
CA SER A 142 -24.04 2.73 -22.56
C SER A 142 -24.44 3.78 -21.52
N HIS A 143 -23.48 4.62 -21.13
CA HIS A 143 -23.64 5.62 -20.08
C HIS A 143 -24.77 6.61 -20.37
N GLY A 144 -25.49 7.05 -19.33
CA GLY A 144 -26.48 8.13 -19.44
C GLY A 144 -27.77 7.77 -20.20
N GLY A 145 -28.09 6.48 -20.37
CA GLY A 145 -29.27 6.03 -21.12
C GLY A 145 -29.09 6.00 -22.64
N GLN A 146 -27.88 6.30 -23.12
CA GLN A 146 -27.49 6.10 -24.52
C GLN A 146 -27.21 4.61 -24.78
N LYS A 147 -27.29 4.19 -26.04
CA LYS A 147 -26.82 2.86 -26.46
C LYS A 147 -25.44 3.00 -27.08
N GLY A 148 -24.51 2.16 -26.65
CA GLY A 148 -23.25 1.99 -27.38
C GLY A 148 -23.55 1.12 -28.59
N TYR A 149 -22.90 1.41 -29.71
CA TYR A 149 -23.15 0.69 -30.95
C TYR A 149 -21.86 0.50 -31.75
N LEU A 150 -21.82 -0.58 -32.51
CA LEU A 150 -20.83 -0.84 -33.54
C LEU A 150 -21.54 -0.70 -34.89
N ASP A 151 -21.36 0.44 -35.56
CA ASP A 151 -21.86 0.63 -36.91
C ASP A 151 -20.92 -0.06 -37.91
N VAL A 152 -21.40 -1.16 -38.48
CA VAL A 152 -20.62 -1.98 -39.42
C VAL A 152 -20.39 -1.29 -40.76
N TYR A 153 -21.11 -0.20 -41.05
CA TYR A 153 -20.94 0.60 -42.26
C TYR A 153 -20.03 1.82 -42.06
N ASP A 154 -19.48 2.01 -40.87
CA ASP A 154 -18.60 3.14 -40.56
C ASP A 154 -17.18 2.94 -41.13
N HIS A 155 -16.64 4.00 -41.71
CA HIS A 155 -15.25 4.08 -42.19
C HIS A 155 -14.27 4.61 -41.13
N ASN A 156 -14.80 5.09 -40.00
CA ASN A 156 -14.01 5.71 -38.94
C ASN A 156 -14.56 5.34 -37.55
N SER A 157 -14.92 4.07 -37.38
CA SER A 157 -15.44 3.55 -36.12
C SER A 157 -14.38 3.67 -35.03
N LYS A 158 -14.79 4.16 -33.87
CA LYS A 158 -13.89 4.48 -32.78
C LYS A 158 -13.71 3.32 -31.82
N ALA A 159 -12.46 3.10 -31.41
CA ALA A 159 -12.09 2.05 -30.49
C ALA A 159 -10.94 2.49 -29.57
N VAL A 160 -10.86 1.85 -28.41
CA VAL A 160 -9.77 2.02 -27.46
C VAL A 160 -9.04 0.70 -27.27
N PHE A 161 -7.76 0.76 -26.92
CA PHE A 161 -7.01 -0.43 -26.49
C PHE A 161 -6.42 -0.19 -25.12
N ALA A 162 -6.23 -1.26 -24.35
CA ALA A 162 -5.54 -1.21 -23.07
C ALA A 162 -4.87 -2.55 -22.75
N PHE A 163 -3.81 -2.50 -21.94
CA PHE A 163 -3.15 -3.69 -21.44
C PHE A 163 -2.73 -3.53 -19.97
N GLY A 164 -2.77 -4.64 -19.25
CA GLY A 164 -2.40 -4.72 -17.85
C GLY A 164 -0.90 -4.57 -17.58
N PRO A 165 -0.51 -4.50 -16.29
CA PRO A 165 0.88 -4.56 -15.87
C PRO A 165 1.55 -5.87 -16.31
N LYS A 166 2.88 -5.84 -16.39
CA LYS A 166 3.69 -7.04 -16.63
C LYS A 166 3.73 -7.89 -15.36
N GLU A 167 2.89 -8.91 -15.31
CA GLU A 167 2.82 -9.86 -14.20
C GLU A 167 2.18 -11.17 -14.66
N ASP A 168 2.41 -12.20 -13.87
CA ASP A 168 1.84 -13.52 -14.13
C ASP A 168 0.47 -13.62 -13.44
N TYR A 169 -0.59 -13.62 -14.24
CA TYR A 169 -1.98 -13.61 -13.79
C TYR A 169 -2.77 -14.71 -14.53
N TYR A 170 -3.56 -15.48 -13.78
CA TYR A 170 -4.38 -16.56 -14.32
C TYR A 170 -5.74 -16.59 -13.63
N SER A 171 -6.81 -16.69 -14.41
CA SER A 171 -8.17 -16.91 -13.90
C SER A 171 -9.05 -17.57 -14.95
N ASP A 172 -9.91 -18.49 -14.53
CA ASP A 172 -10.96 -19.08 -15.39
C ASP A 172 -12.27 -18.29 -15.28
N ASP A 173 -12.40 -17.43 -14.27
CA ASP A 173 -13.60 -16.63 -14.05
C ASP A 173 -13.70 -15.51 -15.09
N THR A 174 -14.87 -15.31 -15.70
CA THR A 174 -15.12 -14.25 -16.69
C THR A 174 -15.23 -12.86 -16.07
N ASP A 175 -15.49 -12.76 -14.77
CA ASP A 175 -15.59 -11.51 -14.00
C ASP A 175 -14.37 -11.28 -13.09
N ALA A 176 -13.27 -11.98 -13.35
CA ALA A 176 -12.08 -11.95 -12.50
C ALA A 176 -11.56 -10.51 -12.24
N PRO A 177 -11.07 -10.23 -11.02
CA PRO A 177 -10.60 -8.90 -10.66
C PRO A 177 -9.25 -8.57 -11.30
N LEU A 178 -9.13 -7.35 -11.82
CA LEU A 178 -7.99 -6.88 -12.59
C LEU A 178 -7.31 -5.67 -11.93
N LYS A 179 -6.04 -5.48 -12.27
CA LYS A 179 -5.29 -4.27 -11.92
C LYS A 179 -5.44 -3.22 -13.01
N TYR A 180 -5.28 -1.97 -12.61
CA TYR A 180 -5.29 -0.80 -13.49
C TYR A 180 -4.30 -0.99 -14.66
N HIS A 181 -4.71 -0.59 -15.87
CA HIS A 181 -3.91 -0.75 -17.08
C HIS A 181 -2.56 -0.02 -16.98
N ALA A 182 -1.51 -0.61 -17.58
CA ALA A 182 -0.17 -0.01 -17.67
C ALA A 182 -0.01 0.88 -18.90
N GLY A 183 -0.85 0.69 -19.92
CA GLY A 183 -0.91 1.53 -21.11
C GLY A 183 -2.28 1.40 -21.77
N TYR A 184 -2.68 2.46 -22.46
CA TYR A 184 -3.95 2.57 -23.14
C TYR A 184 -3.87 3.58 -24.28
N GLY A 185 -4.84 3.56 -25.18
CA GLY A 185 -4.91 4.49 -26.29
C GLY A 185 -6.22 4.39 -27.03
N SER A 186 -6.35 5.21 -28.07
CA SER A 186 -7.51 5.25 -28.96
C SER A 186 -7.05 5.12 -30.40
N PHE A 187 -7.88 4.50 -31.22
CA PHE A 187 -7.66 4.27 -32.64
C PHE A 187 -9.00 4.25 -33.38
N SER A 188 -8.96 4.45 -34.69
CA SER A 188 -10.12 4.25 -35.56
C SER A 188 -9.96 3.02 -36.43
N LEU A 189 -11.10 2.50 -36.89
CA LEU A 189 -11.23 1.36 -37.79
C LEU A 189 -12.19 1.70 -38.93
N ASP A 190 -11.81 1.37 -40.16
CA ASP A 190 -12.73 1.24 -41.27
C ASP A 190 -13.39 -0.14 -41.18
N ILE A 191 -14.62 -0.23 -40.71
CA ILE A 191 -15.32 -1.51 -40.59
C ILE A 191 -15.97 -1.87 -41.92
N LYS A 192 -16.43 -0.88 -42.69
CA LYS A 192 -17.14 -1.10 -43.94
C LYS A 192 -16.32 -1.84 -45.00
N ARG A 193 -14.99 -1.67 -45.02
CA ARG A 193 -14.11 -2.44 -45.92
C ARG A 193 -14.08 -3.95 -45.64
N THR A 194 -14.56 -4.35 -44.46
CA THR A 194 -14.60 -5.76 -44.03
C THR A 194 -15.86 -6.51 -44.50
N HIS A 195 -16.69 -5.87 -45.33
CA HIS A 195 -17.79 -6.55 -45.99
C HIS A 195 -17.28 -7.34 -47.20
N GLY A 196 -17.76 -8.57 -47.37
CA GLY A 196 -17.40 -9.39 -48.52
C GLY A 196 -17.20 -10.85 -48.14
N LYS A 197 -16.31 -11.54 -48.87
CA LYS A 197 -16.00 -12.95 -48.62
C LYS A 197 -15.43 -13.09 -47.21
N SER A 198 -16.17 -13.77 -46.33
CA SER A 198 -15.81 -13.92 -44.93
C SER A 198 -14.58 -14.82 -44.77
N GLU A 199 -13.54 -14.30 -44.12
CA GLU A 199 -12.43 -15.10 -43.63
C GLU A 199 -12.29 -14.89 -42.12
N LEU A 200 -11.86 -15.91 -41.38
CA LEU A 200 -11.68 -15.74 -39.94
C LEU A 200 -10.56 -14.72 -39.67
N PRO A 201 -10.81 -13.67 -38.86
CA PRO A 201 -9.79 -12.65 -38.62
C PRO A 201 -8.56 -13.28 -37.98
N SER A 202 -7.41 -13.02 -38.57
CA SER A 202 -6.14 -13.65 -38.22
C SER A 202 -5.10 -12.62 -37.84
N LEU A 203 -4.35 -12.90 -36.77
CA LEU A 203 -3.31 -12.04 -36.23
C LEU A 203 -2.02 -12.84 -36.04
N SER A 204 -0.91 -12.30 -36.50
CA SER A 204 0.44 -12.87 -36.36
C SER A 204 1.47 -11.77 -36.09
N ASP A 205 2.74 -12.15 -35.92
CA ASP A 205 3.83 -11.19 -35.74
C ASP A 205 4.11 -10.32 -36.97
N SER A 206 3.65 -10.74 -38.15
CA SER A 206 3.76 -9.96 -39.39
C SER A 206 2.56 -9.07 -39.65
N THR A 207 1.52 -9.11 -38.81
CA THR A 207 0.35 -8.25 -38.96
C THR A 207 0.76 -6.78 -38.88
N LYS A 208 0.21 -5.98 -39.80
CA LYS A 208 0.38 -4.52 -39.86
C LYS A 208 -0.97 -3.86 -39.71
N ASP A 209 -0.96 -2.54 -39.50
CA ASP A 209 -2.18 -1.74 -39.53
C ASP A 209 -2.76 -1.71 -40.95
N VAL A 210 -4.02 -2.12 -41.07
CA VAL A 210 -4.79 -2.10 -42.31
C VAL A 210 -6.20 -1.65 -41.98
N GLY A 211 -6.65 -0.57 -42.61
CA GLY A 211 -7.97 -0.01 -42.29
C GLY A 211 -8.09 0.50 -40.86
N SER A 212 -6.97 0.91 -40.25
CA SER A 212 -6.95 1.50 -38.91
C SER A 212 -5.99 2.69 -38.84
N GLU A 213 -6.26 3.60 -37.91
CA GLU A 213 -5.40 4.74 -37.63
C GLU A 213 -5.27 4.95 -36.11
N LEU A 214 -4.04 5.04 -35.61
CA LEU A 214 -3.79 5.36 -34.21
C LEU A 214 -4.11 6.84 -33.95
N ILE A 215 -5.01 7.12 -33.02
CA ILE A 215 -5.37 8.48 -32.60
C ILE A 215 -4.39 8.93 -31.50
N TYR A 216 -4.24 8.14 -30.45
CA TYR A 216 -3.23 8.37 -29.40
C TYR A 216 -2.86 7.10 -28.65
N ALA A 217 -1.68 7.10 -28.03
CA ALA A 217 -1.24 6.06 -27.11
C ALA A 217 -0.56 6.70 -25.89
N THR A 218 -0.90 6.22 -24.70
CA THR A 218 -0.43 6.77 -23.43
C THR A 218 0.04 5.64 -22.50
N LYS A 219 1.21 5.85 -21.88
CA LYS A 219 1.65 5.03 -20.76
C LYS A 219 0.94 5.50 -19.49
N ALA A 220 0.28 4.59 -18.80
CA ALA A 220 -0.48 4.92 -17.61
C ALA A 220 0.44 5.33 -16.46
N LYS A 221 0.05 6.36 -15.72
CA LYS A 221 0.73 6.71 -14.47
C LYS A 221 0.48 5.59 -13.44
N PRO A 222 1.47 5.24 -12.60
CA PRO A 222 1.25 4.23 -11.57
C PRO A 222 0.13 4.69 -10.63
N ASN A 223 -0.81 3.80 -10.31
CA ASN A 223 -1.83 4.08 -9.30
C ASN A 223 -1.25 3.85 -7.89
N TRP A 224 -0.91 4.95 -7.22
CA TRP A 224 -0.30 4.93 -5.88
C TRP A 224 -1.33 4.80 -4.75
N ALA A 225 -2.64 4.88 -5.01
CA ALA A 225 -3.64 4.90 -3.95
C ALA A 225 -3.66 3.60 -3.12
N SER A 226 -3.66 2.43 -3.79
CA SER A 226 -3.63 1.14 -3.09
C SER A 226 -2.32 0.92 -2.31
N PRO A 227 -1.12 1.16 -2.88
CA PRO A 227 0.13 1.12 -2.11
C PRO A 227 0.15 2.08 -0.93
N LEU A 228 -0.29 3.34 -1.10
CA LEU A 228 -0.31 4.34 -0.03
C LEU A 228 -1.24 3.93 1.11
N HIS A 229 -2.46 3.47 0.80
CA HIS A 229 -3.37 2.89 1.80
C HIS A 229 -2.66 1.79 2.62
N GLY A 230 -2.01 0.84 1.94
CA GLY A 230 -1.28 -0.24 2.60
C GLY A 230 -0.12 0.26 3.48
N VAL A 231 0.66 1.23 3.00
CA VAL A 231 1.77 1.84 3.78
C VAL A 231 1.26 2.51 5.04
N PHE A 232 0.23 3.36 4.95
CA PHE A 232 -0.37 4.00 6.12
C PHE A 232 -0.92 2.97 7.12
N MET A 233 -1.60 1.93 6.64
CA MET A 233 -2.18 0.90 7.50
C MET A 233 -1.11 0.06 8.21
N VAL A 234 -0.11 -0.43 7.48
CA VAL A 234 0.97 -1.24 8.05
C VAL A 234 1.82 -0.40 9.01
N LEU A 235 2.22 0.81 8.61
CA LEU A 235 3.01 1.70 9.47
C LEU A 235 2.26 2.02 10.77
N SER A 236 0.97 2.36 10.70
CA SER A 236 0.21 2.71 11.90
C SER A 236 -0.10 1.50 12.79
N ILE A 237 -0.71 0.45 12.25
CA ILE A 237 -1.25 -0.66 13.05
C ILE A 237 -0.15 -1.66 13.44
N ILE A 238 0.73 -2.01 12.51
CA ILE A 238 1.72 -3.08 12.70
C ILE A 238 2.99 -2.55 13.35
N PHE A 239 3.36 -1.30 13.09
CA PHE A 239 4.61 -0.72 13.59
C PHE A 239 4.39 0.26 14.75
N LEU A 240 3.71 1.40 14.50
CA LEU A 240 3.58 2.46 15.51
C LEU A 240 2.76 2.02 16.72
N MET A 241 1.63 1.33 16.56
CA MET A 241 0.81 0.92 17.70
C MET A 241 1.56 -0.01 18.67
N PRO A 242 2.27 -1.07 18.21
CA PRO A 242 3.12 -1.88 19.09
C PRO A 242 4.26 -1.10 19.76
N ILE A 243 4.90 -0.16 19.06
CA ILE A 243 5.91 0.74 19.66
C ILE A 243 5.31 1.49 20.84
N GLY A 244 4.09 2.02 20.70
CA GLY A 244 3.38 2.67 21.80
C GLY A 244 3.19 1.76 23.02
N VAL A 245 2.95 0.45 22.80
CA VAL A 245 2.88 -0.54 23.89
C VAL A 245 4.24 -0.75 24.55
N VAL A 246 5.32 -0.84 23.76
CA VAL A 246 6.69 -1.00 24.26
C VAL A 246 7.13 0.22 25.08
N LEU A 247 6.83 1.44 24.64
CA LEU A 247 7.15 2.69 25.37
C LEU A 247 6.51 2.69 26.76
N LEU A 248 5.24 2.29 26.85
CA LEU A 248 4.52 2.22 28.12
C LEU A 248 5.08 1.09 29.02
N ARG A 249 5.34 -0.09 28.46
CA ARG A 249 5.76 -1.28 29.23
C ARG A 249 7.22 -1.30 29.64
N SER A 250 8.07 -0.59 28.90
CA SER A 250 9.50 -0.49 29.21
C SER A 250 9.75 0.72 30.11
N GLY A 251 9.27 1.90 29.73
CA GLY A 251 9.65 3.16 30.41
C GLY A 251 8.60 3.78 31.31
N GLY A 252 7.35 3.30 31.31
CA GLY A 252 6.24 4.04 31.91
C GLY A 252 5.99 5.39 31.23
N TRP A 253 6.42 5.55 29.98
CA TRP A 253 6.45 6.81 29.26
C TRP A 253 5.08 7.18 28.68
N VAL A 254 4.15 7.56 29.57
CA VAL A 254 2.75 7.84 29.21
C VAL A 254 2.61 8.96 28.16
N LYS A 255 3.41 10.03 28.25
CA LYS A 255 3.38 11.14 27.28
C LYS A 255 3.75 10.68 25.86
N TRP A 256 4.83 9.89 25.74
CA TRP A 256 5.29 9.35 24.47
C TRP A 256 4.35 8.28 23.92
N HIS A 257 3.74 7.47 24.81
CA HIS A 257 2.67 6.56 24.43
C HIS A 257 1.49 7.34 23.82
N ALA A 258 0.99 8.38 24.49
CA ALA A 258 -0.12 9.18 24.00
C ALA A 258 0.20 9.84 22.65
N LEU A 259 1.37 10.47 22.51
CA LEU A 259 1.79 11.09 21.24
C LEU A 259 1.86 10.06 20.10
N ASN A 260 2.52 8.93 20.32
CA ASN A 260 2.65 7.87 19.33
C ASN A 260 1.28 7.31 18.92
N GLN A 261 0.38 7.04 19.88
CA GLN A 261 -0.96 6.54 19.58
C GLN A 261 -1.80 7.55 18.80
N SER A 262 -1.67 8.86 19.09
CA SER A 262 -2.30 9.91 18.29
C SER A 262 -1.80 9.90 16.85
N ILE A 263 -0.48 9.85 16.63
CA ILE A 263 0.10 9.81 15.27
C ILE A 263 -0.34 8.55 14.53
N ALA A 264 -0.28 7.38 15.18
CA ALA A 264 -0.73 6.13 14.59
C ALA A 264 -2.21 6.19 14.18
N THR A 265 -3.07 6.74 15.05
CA THR A 265 -4.52 6.88 14.79
C THR A 265 -4.79 7.81 13.61
N LEU A 266 -4.09 8.95 13.52
CA LEU A 266 -4.19 9.84 12.36
C LEU A 266 -3.75 9.16 11.07
N GLY A 267 -2.68 8.37 11.11
CA GLY A 267 -2.24 7.56 9.96
C GLY A 267 -3.27 6.52 9.54
N VAL A 268 -3.99 5.89 10.49
CA VAL A 268 -5.11 4.98 10.16
C VAL A 268 -6.23 5.74 9.47
N PHE A 269 -6.62 6.93 9.94
CA PHE A 269 -7.67 7.71 9.26
C PHE A 269 -7.25 8.18 7.86
N ALA A 270 -6.00 8.58 7.67
CA ALA A 270 -5.47 8.92 6.35
C ALA A 270 -5.51 7.71 5.41
N GLY A 271 -4.97 6.56 5.84
CA GLY A 271 -5.04 5.33 5.07
C GLY A 271 -6.49 4.89 4.80
N PHE A 272 -7.38 5.05 5.77
CA PHE A 272 -8.79 4.68 5.65
C PHE A 272 -9.49 5.50 4.56
N GLY A 273 -9.32 6.82 4.59
CA GLY A 273 -9.85 7.72 3.55
C GLY A 273 -9.34 7.36 2.15
N ILE A 274 -8.05 7.07 2.02
CA ILE A 274 -7.46 6.61 0.74
C ILE A 274 -8.08 5.28 0.31
N GLY A 275 -8.28 4.33 1.22
CA GLY A 275 -8.88 3.03 0.94
C GLY A 275 -10.32 3.15 0.45
N VAL A 276 -11.14 3.99 1.10
CA VAL A 276 -12.53 4.27 0.69
C VAL A 276 -12.56 4.94 -0.67
N ALA A 277 -11.73 5.97 -0.90
CA ALA A 277 -11.67 6.63 -2.20
C ALA A 277 -11.24 5.67 -3.32
N ASN A 278 -10.24 4.82 -3.05
CA ASN A 278 -9.77 3.82 -4.01
C ASN A 278 -10.82 2.73 -4.31
N SER A 279 -11.78 2.51 -3.41
CA SER A 279 -12.78 1.45 -3.54
C SER A 279 -13.75 1.67 -4.71
N PHE A 280 -13.91 2.92 -5.17
CA PHE A 280 -14.80 3.24 -6.29
C PHE A 280 -14.23 2.86 -7.67
N TYR A 281 -12.93 2.57 -7.77
CA TYR A 281 -12.24 2.28 -9.04
C TYR A 281 -12.23 0.78 -9.42
N TYR A 282 -12.55 -0.13 -8.49
CA TYR A 282 -12.50 -1.57 -8.74
C TYR A 282 -13.83 -2.23 -8.38
N GLN A 283 -14.23 -3.24 -9.15
CA GLN A 283 -15.51 -3.93 -8.92
C GLN A 283 -15.48 -4.69 -7.60
N ARG A 284 -14.37 -5.37 -7.30
CA ARG A 284 -14.16 -6.09 -6.03
C ARG A 284 -14.30 -5.23 -4.78
N SER A 285 -14.23 -3.90 -4.89
CA SER A 285 -14.26 -2.99 -3.74
C SER A 285 -15.46 -2.06 -3.69
N ARG A 286 -16.21 -1.92 -4.78
CA ARG A 286 -17.20 -0.84 -4.92
C ARG A 286 -18.44 -1.04 -4.05
N SER A 287 -18.78 -2.28 -3.75
CA SER A 287 -19.91 -2.69 -2.90
C SER A 287 -19.62 -2.64 -1.40
N PHE A 288 -18.35 -2.47 -1.00
CA PHE A 288 -17.93 -2.43 0.41
C PHE A 288 -18.29 -3.68 1.24
N ASP A 289 -18.43 -4.83 0.58
CA ASP A 289 -18.83 -6.11 1.17
C ASP A 289 -17.68 -7.13 1.29
N ASP A 290 -16.47 -6.77 0.83
CA ASP A 290 -15.30 -7.63 1.01
C ASP A 290 -14.91 -7.73 2.51
N PRO A 291 -14.51 -8.92 3.00
CA PRO A 291 -14.07 -9.10 4.39
C PRO A 291 -12.99 -8.11 4.85
N HIS A 292 -12.06 -7.72 3.97
CA HIS A 292 -11.05 -6.71 4.27
C HIS A 292 -11.67 -5.33 4.58
N GLN A 293 -12.69 -4.95 3.81
CA GLN A 293 -13.38 -3.68 4.00
C GLN A 293 -14.23 -3.69 5.27
N ILE A 294 -15.03 -4.74 5.47
CA ILE A 294 -15.88 -4.90 6.67
C ILE A 294 -15.04 -4.90 7.95
N ILE A 295 -14.00 -5.72 8.02
CA ILE A 295 -13.09 -5.75 9.17
C ILE A 295 -12.39 -4.41 9.32
N GLY A 296 -11.98 -3.77 8.22
CA GLY A 296 -11.38 -2.44 8.22
C GLY A 296 -12.28 -1.36 8.86
N PHE A 297 -13.57 -1.35 8.53
CA PHE A 297 -14.56 -0.45 9.14
C PHE A 297 -14.71 -0.70 10.63
N VAL A 298 -14.84 -1.97 11.04
CA VAL A 298 -14.96 -2.35 12.45
C VAL A 298 -13.72 -1.93 13.23
N VAL A 299 -12.52 -2.22 12.73
CA VAL A 299 -11.25 -1.86 13.37
C VAL A 299 -11.10 -0.34 13.49
N THR A 300 -11.47 0.41 12.46
CA THR A 300 -11.42 1.88 12.47
C THR A 300 -12.40 2.47 13.50
N GLY A 301 -13.62 1.94 13.59
CA GLY A 301 -14.60 2.33 14.61
C GLY A 301 -14.14 2.00 16.03
N LEU A 302 -13.60 0.80 16.25
CA LEU A 302 -13.00 0.39 17.53
C LEU A 302 -11.83 1.30 17.90
N LEU A 303 -10.99 1.70 16.93
CA LEU A 303 -9.85 2.59 17.16
C LEU A 303 -10.28 3.98 17.62
N LEU A 304 -11.35 4.53 17.03
CA LEU A 304 -11.92 5.80 17.48
C LEU A 304 -12.41 5.70 18.94
N GLY A 305 -13.13 4.61 19.27
CA GLY A 305 -13.54 4.31 20.64
C GLY A 305 -12.36 4.13 21.61
N GLN A 306 -11.31 3.42 21.16
CA GLN A 306 -10.08 3.18 21.90
C GLN A 306 -9.35 4.49 22.23
N PHE A 307 -9.30 5.43 21.28
CA PHE A 307 -8.72 6.76 21.48
C PHE A 307 -9.49 7.54 22.56
N GLY A 308 -10.83 7.56 22.47
CA GLY A 308 -11.70 8.17 23.49
C GLY A 308 -11.50 7.55 24.88
N LEU A 309 -11.48 6.21 24.96
CA LEU A 309 -11.19 5.48 26.21
C LEU A 309 -9.81 5.84 26.78
N GLY A 310 -8.80 6.04 25.92
CA GLY A 310 -7.46 6.47 26.32
C GLY A 310 -7.47 7.86 26.95
N VAL A 311 -8.16 8.82 26.34
CA VAL A 311 -8.31 10.19 26.88
C VAL A 311 -9.06 10.18 28.21
N MET A 312 -10.16 9.44 28.32
CA MET A 312 -10.93 9.29 29.56
C MET A 312 -10.10 8.65 30.66
N HIS A 313 -9.41 7.55 30.36
CA HIS A 313 -8.52 6.86 31.29
C HIS A 313 -7.43 7.80 31.81
N HIS A 314 -6.73 8.50 30.91
CA HIS A 314 -5.65 9.41 31.27
C HIS A 314 -6.14 10.58 32.12
N THR A 315 -7.28 11.18 31.75
CA THR A 315 -7.86 12.32 32.49
C THR A 315 -8.28 11.92 33.90
N GLN A 316 -8.95 10.77 34.06
CA GLN A 316 -9.36 10.29 35.38
C GLN A 316 -8.16 9.80 36.22
N TYR A 317 -7.18 9.13 35.60
CA TYR A 317 -5.97 8.70 36.30
C TYR A 317 -5.18 9.89 36.85
N ARG A 318 -5.05 10.99 36.07
CA ARG A 318 -4.40 12.22 36.56
C ARG A 318 -5.07 12.81 37.79
N ARG A 319 -6.40 12.70 37.90
CA ARG A 319 -7.17 13.21 39.04
C ARG A 319 -7.14 12.29 40.26
N THR A 320 -7.18 10.97 40.03
CA THR A 320 -7.41 9.98 41.10
C THR A 320 -6.15 9.24 41.52
N GLN A 321 -5.10 9.22 40.68
CA GLN A 321 -3.89 8.40 40.82
C GLN A 321 -4.18 6.90 41.07
N ALA A 322 -5.36 6.44 40.64
CA ALA A 322 -5.84 5.08 40.86
C ALA A 322 -6.21 4.40 39.54
N PRO A 323 -6.12 3.05 39.47
CA PRO A 323 -6.58 2.29 38.30
C PRO A 323 -8.05 2.59 37.98
N THR A 324 -8.35 2.81 36.69
CA THR A 324 -9.70 3.16 36.23
C THR A 324 -10.36 1.99 35.51
N LYS A 325 -11.70 1.94 35.50
CA LYS A 325 -12.45 0.97 34.68
C LYS A 325 -12.16 1.15 33.19
N TYR A 326 -12.02 2.40 32.73
CA TYR A 326 -11.67 2.74 31.34
C TYR A 326 -10.34 2.12 30.90
N GLY A 327 -9.34 2.10 31.80
CA GLY A 327 -8.04 1.48 31.52
C GLY A 327 -8.13 -0.03 31.26
N LYS A 328 -9.04 -0.75 31.94
CA LYS A 328 -9.29 -2.18 31.69
C LYS A 328 -9.92 -2.41 30.32
N PHE A 329 -10.92 -1.60 29.96
CA PHE A 329 -11.54 -1.65 28.62
C PHE A 329 -10.54 -1.29 27.53
N HIS A 330 -9.80 -0.18 27.69
CA HIS A 330 -8.77 0.26 26.76
C HIS A 330 -7.72 -0.84 26.51
N LEU A 331 -7.31 -1.58 27.54
CA LEU A 331 -6.36 -2.67 27.38
C LEU A 331 -6.89 -3.82 26.51
N TRP A 332 -8.14 -4.25 26.73
CA TRP A 332 -8.74 -5.34 25.96
C TRP A 332 -9.15 -4.94 24.55
N VAL A 333 -9.76 -3.76 24.38
CA VAL A 333 -10.10 -3.23 23.05
C VAL A 333 -8.85 -3.04 22.21
N GLY A 334 -7.75 -2.54 22.79
CA GLY A 334 -6.47 -2.43 22.10
C GLY A 334 -5.92 -3.78 21.62
N ARG A 335 -6.09 -4.86 22.37
CA ARG A 335 -5.69 -6.22 21.94
C ARG A 335 -6.52 -6.71 20.75
N ILE A 336 -7.84 -6.49 20.80
CA ILE A 336 -8.76 -6.85 19.73
C ILE A 336 -8.40 -6.09 18.44
N ILE A 337 -8.14 -4.78 18.54
CA ILE A 337 -7.72 -3.94 17.42
C ILE A 337 -6.43 -4.45 16.79
N LEU A 338 -5.39 -4.74 17.59
CA LEU A 338 -4.12 -5.23 17.06
C LEU A 338 -4.28 -6.58 16.37
N PHE A 339 -5.07 -7.49 16.93
CA PHE A 339 -5.35 -8.79 16.34
C PHE A 339 -6.11 -8.66 15.02
N LEU A 340 -7.27 -8.01 15.04
CA LEU A 340 -8.12 -7.85 13.86
C LEU A 340 -7.44 -6.98 12.79
N GLY A 341 -6.75 -5.92 13.17
CA GLY A 341 -6.01 -5.07 12.24
C GLY A 341 -4.85 -5.82 11.57
N THR A 342 -4.17 -6.72 12.29
CA THR A 342 -3.15 -7.58 11.71
C THR A 342 -3.74 -8.59 10.72
N LEU A 343 -4.83 -9.27 11.10
CA LEU A 343 -5.55 -10.16 10.18
C LEU A 343 -6.01 -9.39 8.94
N ASN A 344 -6.54 -8.18 9.14
CA ASN A 344 -7.03 -7.33 8.07
C ASN A 344 -5.92 -6.92 7.09
N ALA A 345 -4.70 -6.71 7.57
CA ALA A 345 -3.56 -6.38 6.71
C ALA A 345 -3.22 -7.54 5.75
N PHE A 346 -3.30 -8.80 6.20
CA PHE A 346 -3.11 -9.96 5.32
C PHE A 346 -4.23 -10.11 4.29
N LEU A 347 -5.48 -9.90 4.72
CA LEU A 347 -6.63 -9.88 3.80
C LEU A 347 -6.45 -8.76 2.76
N GLY A 348 -6.00 -7.58 3.17
CA GLY A 348 -5.74 -6.45 2.28
C GLY A 348 -4.72 -6.72 1.17
N PHE A 349 -3.62 -7.42 1.46
CA PHE A 349 -2.66 -7.81 0.41
C PHE A 349 -3.21 -8.84 -0.57
N THR A 350 -4.10 -9.72 -0.11
CA THR A 350 -4.81 -10.66 -0.98
C THR A 350 -5.82 -9.92 -1.85
N PHE A 351 -6.59 -9.01 -1.25
CA PHE A 351 -7.55 -8.13 -1.91
C PHE A 351 -6.92 -7.20 -2.96
N ALA A 352 -5.69 -6.74 -2.70
CA ALA A 352 -4.90 -5.95 -3.63
C ALA A 352 -4.24 -6.79 -4.74
N LEU A 353 -4.50 -8.09 -4.83
CA LEU A 353 -3.90 -9.03 -5.79
C LEU A 353 -2.36 -9.05 -5.71
N ASN A 354 -1.82 -8.97 -4.49
CA ASN A 354 -0.39 -8.78 -4.21
C ASN A 354 0.09 -9.65 -3.04
N ARG A 355 -0.22 -10.95 -3.06
CA ARG A 355 0.07 -11.92 -1.96
C ARG A 355 1.54 -11.99 -1.54
N LYS A 356 2.49 -11.67 -2.44
CA LYS A 356 3.93 -11.61 -2.13
C LYS A 356 4.25 -10.65 -0.97
N PHE A 357 3.59 -9.50 -0.92
CA PHE A 357 3.78 -8.53 0.17
C PHE A 357 3.16 -9.01 1.48
N GLY A 358 2.13 -9.86 1.43
CA GLY A 358 1.62 -10.55 2.63
C GLY A 358 2.68 -11.44 3.29
N MET A 359 3.50 -12.15 2.52
CA MET A 359 4.61 -12.93 3.10
C MET A 359 5.68 -12.05 3.74
N LEU A 360 6.03 -10.93 3.10
CA LEU A 360 6.97 -9.95 3.68
C LEU A 360 6.41 -9.33 4.97
N LEU A 361 5.10 -9.07 5.03
CA LEU A 361 4.42 -8.62 6.24
C LEU A 361 4.57 -9.64 7.38
N ALA A 362 4.43 -10.95 7.10
CA ALA A 362 4.61 -11.99 8.13
C ALA A 362 6.01 -11.94 8.75
N LEU A 363 7.06 -11.81 7.92
CA LEU A 363 8.45 -11.68 8.40
C LEU A 363 8.63 -10.42 9.26
N LEU A 364 8.06 -9.29 8.84
CA LEU A 364 8.09 -8.04 9.60
C LEU A 364 7.41 -8.19 10.97
N ILE A 365 6.24 -8.84 11.03
CA ILE A 365 5.52 -9.08 12.28
C ILE A 365 6.35 -9.96 13.22
N ILE A 366 6.94 -11.05 12.73
CA ILE A 366 7.81 -11.92 13.54
C ILE A 366 8.96 -11.11 14.15
N PHE A 367 9.63 -10.28 13.33
CA PHE A 367 10.70 -9.41 13.79
C PHE A 367 10.24 -8.40 14.87
N ILE A 368 9.10 -7.75 14.67
CA ILE A 368 8.52 -6.80 15.64
C ILE A 368 8.12 -7.50 16.94
N CYS A 369 7.54 -8.71 16.87
CA CYS A 369 7.18 -9.49 18.04
C CYS A 369 8.41 -9.89 18.85
N ILE A 370 9.44 -10.44 18.20
CA ILE A 370 10.69 -10.84 18.87
C ILE A 370 11.38 -9.63 19.51
N SER A 371 11.57 -8.55 18.77
CA SER A 371 12.19 -7.32 19.29
C SER A 371 11.40 -6.72 20.45
N SER A 372 10.07 -6.69 20.37
CA SER A 372 9.21 -6.21 21.45
C SER A 372 9.34 -7.06 22.71
N LEU A 373 9.39 -8.40 22.57
CA LEU A 373 9.59 -9.32 23.68
C LEU A 373 10.96 -9.10 24.33
N ILE A 374 12.03 -8.98 23.54
CA ILE A 374 13.39 -8.73 24.03
C ILE A 374 13.44 -7.41 24.80
N LEU A 375 12.86 -6.32 24.28
CA LEU A 375 12.87 -5.02 24.95
C LEU A 375 12.10 -5.05 26.27
N ILE A 376 10.91 -5.65 26.28
CA ILE A 376 10.05 -5.69 27.48
C ILE A 376 10.66 -6.61 28.56
N TYR A 377 11.08 -7.83 28.20
CA TYR A 377 11.63 -8.78 29.16
C TYR A 377 13.07 -8.47 29.54
N GLY A 378 13.90 -8.01 28.59
CA GLY A 378 15.27 -7.59 28.84
C GLY A 378 15.35 -6.43 29.81
N ARG A 379 14.46 -5.43 29.69
CA ARG A 379 14.38 -4.35 30.67
C ARG A 379 13.95 -4.83 32.05
N ARG A 380 12.90 -5.65 32.13
CA ARG A 380 12.47 -6.28 33.41
C ARG A 380 13.59 -7.09 34.06
N TYR A 381 14.40 -7.78 33.26
CA TYR A 381 15.55 -8.53 33.73
C TYR A 381 16.64 -7.61 34.29
N MET A 382 16.98 -6.54 33.58
CA MET A 382 17.94 -5.53 34.04
C MET A 382 17.47 -4.82 35.30
N ASP A 383 16.18 -4.50 35.42
CA ASP A 383 15.61 -3.88 36.63
C ASP A 383 15.71 -4.84 37.83
N LYS A 384 15.39 -6.13 37.64
CA LYS A 384 15.59 -7.16 38.67
C LYS A 384 17.05 -7.30 39.10
N ARG A 385 18.00 -7.23 38.15
CA ARG A 385 19.44 -7.27 38.45
C ARG A 385 19.92 -6.01 39.17
N ARG A 386 19.48 -4.82 38.77
CA ARG A 386 19.81 -3.55 39.41
C ARG A 386 19.28 -3.45 40.85
N LEU A 387 18.12 -4.04 41.12
CA LEU A 387 17.53 -4.10 42.46
C LEU A 387 18.09 -5.24 43.34
N GLY A 388 18.99 -6.08 42.80
CA GLY A 388 19.61 -7.21 43.49
C GLY A 388 18.65 -8.37 43.82
N PRO A 389 19.16 -9.59 44.06
CA PRO A 389 18.33 -10.65 44.64
C PRO A 389 17.96 -10.21 46.06
N ARG A 390 16.67 -9.95 46.33
CA ARG A 390 16.17 -10.16 47.70
C ARG A 390 16.20 -11.67 47.92
N GLY A 391 17.34 -12.16 48.41
CA GLY A 391 17.52 -13.55 48.77
C GLY A 391 16.46 -13.97 49.80
N PRO A 392 15.97 -15.22 49.76
CA PRO A 392 15.14 -15.75 50.82
C PRO A 392 16.03 -15.91 52.07
N GLY A 393 16.01 -14.91 52.96
CA GLY A 393 16.84 -14.97 54.18
C GLY A 393 16.98 -13.68 55.00
N LEU A 394 16.54 -12.52 54.52
CA LEU A 394 16.60 -11.26 55.30
C LEU A 394 15.25 -10.54 55.36
N ALA A 395 14.16 -11.30 55.41
CA ALA A 395 12.87 -10.79 55.88
C ALA A 395 12.87 -10.78 57.42
N GLY A 396 13.65 -9.88 58.02
CA GLY A 396 13.29 -9.35 59.33
C GLY A 396 12.07 -8.45 59.15
N PRO A 397 11.09 -8.43 60.06
CA PRO A 397 9.93 -7.56 59.94
C PRO A 397 10.42 -6.13 59.81
N GLN A 398 9.86 -5.37 58.86
CA GLN A 398 10.09 -3.94 58.73
C GLN A 398 9.77 -3.26 60.06
N GLN A 399 10.78 -3.04 60.90
CA GLN A 399 10.71 -2.07 61.97
C GLN A 399 10.73 -0.71 61.30
N TYR A 400 9.55 -0.09 61.22
CA TYR A 400 9.47 1.37 61.18
C TYR A 400 10.32 1.88 62.35
N SER A 401 11.50 2.45 62.06
CA SER A 401 12.25 3.19 63.06
C SER A 401 11.41 4.40 63.47
N ALA A 402 10.88 4.36 64.69
CA ALA A 402 10.21 5.50 65.28
C ALA A 402 11.24 6.66 65.42
N PRO A 403 10.82 7.93 65.27
CA PRO A 403 11.71 9.06 65.49
C PRO A 403 12.31 9.04 66.90
N PRO A 404 13.53 9.58 67.12
CA PRO A 404 14.38 9.31 68.29
C PRO A 404 13.81 9.67 69.67
N TRP A 405 12.68 10.37 69.71
CA TRP A 405 12.09 10.94 70.92
C TRP A 405 10.98 10.07 71.55
N ARG A 406 10.76 8.85 71.02
CA ARG A 406 9.77 7.89 71.54
C ARG A 406 10.35 6.49 71.80
N GLU A 407 11.62 6.40 72.18
CA GLU A 407 12.13 5.15 72.76
C GLU A 407 11.86 5.12 74.27
N PRO A 408 11.20 4.07 74.82
CA PRO A 408 11.14 3.86 76.26
C PRO A 408 12.54 3.50 76.79
N PRO A 409 12.92 3.94 78.00
CA PRO A 409 14.25 3.64 78.54
C PRO A 409 14.44 2.12 78.70
N PRO A 410 15.65 1.60 78.44
CA PRO A 410 15.93 0.17 78.53
C PRO A 410 15.64 -0.38 79.93
N GLN A 411 14.68 -1.30 80.02
CA GLN A 411 14.44 -2.11 81.23
C GLN A 411 15.47 -3.24 81.25
N HIS A 412 16.65 -2.96 81.78
CA HIS A 412 17.55 -3.87 82.50
C HIS A 412 18.87 -3.16 82.79
N MET A 413 18.88 -2.33 83.84
CA MET A 413 20.11 -1.98 84.54
C MET A 413 20.10 -2.71 85.89
N GLY A 414 20.98 -3.71 86.03
CA GLY A 414 21.54 -4.01 87.34
C GLY A 414 22.50 -2.88 87.69
N TYR A 415 22.26 -2.18 88.81
CA TYR A 415 23.12 -1.11 89.30
C TYR A 415 24.50 -1.67 89.70
N PRO A 416 25.61 -1.17 89.13
CA PRO A 416 26.91 -1.20 89.79
C PRO A 416 26.98 -0.01 90.76
N SER A 417 27.46 -0.24 91.98
CA SER A 417 27.51 0.72 93.08
C SER A 417 28.70 1.70 93.03
N ASP A 418 29.24 1.98 91.85
CA ASP A 418 30.44 2.83 91.72
C ASP A 418 30.14 4.18 91.03
N PRO A 419 30.66 5.31 91.55
CA PRO A 419 30.45 6.61 90.95
C PRO A 419 31.15 6.72 89.57
N PRO A 420 30.54 7.43 88.59
CA PRO A 420 31.06 7.49 87.23
C PRO A 420 32.42 8.23 87.15
N PRO A 421 33.39 7.71 86.37
CA PRO A 421 34.63 8.43 86.08
C PRO A 421 34.36 9.73 85.29
N GLY A 422 35.11 10.78 85.63
CA GLY A 422 35.02 12.10 85.00
C GLY A 422 35.38 12.09 83.51
N TYR A 423 34.77 13.02 82.78
CA TYR A 423 34.91 13.19 81.33
C TYR A 423 36.35 13.61 80.94
N GLN A 424 37.03 12.79 80.11
CA GLN A 424 38.26 13.14 79.42
C GLN A 424 37.99 13.30 77.90
N PRO A 425 38.29 14.45 77.28
CA PRO A 425 38.20 14.58 75.83
C PRO A 425 39.33 13.80 75.13
N PRO A 426 39.11 13.19 73.94
CA PRO A 426 40.15 12.48 73.22
C PRO A 426 41.23 13.42 72.69
N SER A 427 42.49 13.04 72.90
CA SER A 427 43.68 13.68 72.35
C SER A 427 43.82 13.39 70.85
N ASN A 428 44.11 14.43 70.08
CA ASN A 428 44.54 14.35 68.68
C ASN A 428 45.79 13.47 68.56
N GLN A 429 45.73 12.38 67.80
CA GLN A 429 46.93 11.81 67.21
C GLN A 429 46.67 11.24 65.82
N ALA A 430 47.35 11.88 64.87
CA ALA A 430 47.39 11.58 63.47
C ALA A 430 48.07 10.23 63.19
N GLY A 431 47.53 9.48 62.22
CA GLY A 431 48.16 8.32 61.61
C GLY A 431 47.96 8.36 60.09
N LEU A 432 48.98 8.85 59.38
CA LEU A 432 49.07 8.89 57.93
C LEU A 432 49.29 7.46 57.37
N GLY A 433 48.44 7.03 56.45
CA GLY A 433 48.61 5.82 55.64
C GLY A 433 48.24 6.09 54.18
N GLN A 434 49.18 5.83 53.28
CA GLN A 434 49.23 6.24 51.87
C GLN A 434 48.08 5.72 50.97
N MET A 435 47.67 6.55 50.01
CA MET A 435 46.78 6.24 48.89
C MET A 435 47.58 6.09 47.57
N SER A 436 47.19 5.10 46.73
CA SER A 436 46.83 5.24 45.30
C SER A 436 46.89 3.88 44.55
N PRO A 437 46.27 3.71 43.36
CA PRO A 437 44.85 3.89 43.06
C PRO A 437 44.28 2.75 42.17
N ALA A 438 42.99 2.41 42.30
CA ALA A 438 42.29 1.62 41.27
C ALA A 438 40.84 2.10 41.07
N LEU A 439 40.66 2.85 39.98
CA LEU A 439 39.53 2.92 39.05
C LEU A 439 38.09 2.85 39.63
N ARG A 440 37.51 4.03 39.84
CA ARG A 440 36.05 4.25 39.95
C ARG A 440 35.38 4.21 38.58
N SER A 441 34.26 3.50 38.49
CA SER A 441 33.29 3.57 37.39
C SER A 441 32.30 4.74 37.62
N PRO A 442 31.87 5.46 36.58
CA PRO A 442 31.02 6.65 36.75
C PRO A 442 29.51 6.30 36.78
N SER A 443 28.80 6.97 37.69
CA SER A 443 27.34 7.05 37.79
C SER A 443 26.79 8.10 36.81
N PRO A 444 25.70 7.83 36.05
CA PRO A 444 25.18 8.78 35.07
C PRO A 444 23.96 9.55 35.63
N TRP A 445 24.22 10.65 36.32
CA TRP A 445 23.24 11.74 36.49
C TRP A 445 23.99 13.06 36.60
N GLN A 446 24.09 13.81 35.50
CA GLN A 446 23.85 15.27 35.51
C GLN A 446 23.84 15.86 34.11
N SER A 447 22.80 16.64 33.87
CA SER A 447 22.62 17.61 32.80
C SER A 447 23.61 18.77 32.96
N ASN A 448 24.31 19.12 31.89
CA ASN A 448 25.07 20.35 31.78
C ASN A 448 24.10 21.51 31.50
N ASP A 449 23.92 22.39 32.47
CA ASP A 449 23.75 23.82 32.21
C ASP A 449 25.06 24.50 32.63
N LYS A 450 25.58 25.35 31.74
CA LYS A 450 26.76 26.17 31.98
C LYS A 450 26.31 27.51 32.54
N ASP A 451 26.75 27.80 33.75
CA ASP A 451 26.91 29.17 34.23
C ASP A 451 28.31 29.65 33.82
N ASP A 452 28.42 30.93 33.45
CA ASP A 452 29.60 31.73 33.73
C ASP A 452 29.15 33.13 34.16
N GLU A 453 29.50 33.46 35.42
CA GLU A 453 29.98 34.75 35.93
C GLU A 453 29.04 35.98 35.87
N ALA A 454 28.95 36.88 36.85
CA ALA A 454 29.49 37.02 38.20
C ALA A 454 28.76 38.22 38.84
N ASP A 455 28.62 38.16 40.17
CA ASP A 455 28.44 39.24 41.17
C ASP A 455 28.06 40.67 40.74
N LEU A 456 26.99 41.21 41.34
CA LEU A 456 27.07 42.19 42.44
C LEU A 456 25.69 42.82 42.75
N ASN A 457 25.22 42.52 43.95
CA ASN A 457 24.45 43.36 44.87
C ASN A 457 24.05 44.79 44.41
N LEU A 458 22.75 45.11 44.45
CA LEU A 458 22.12 46.07 45.38
C LEU A 458 20.71 46.48 44.89
N GLY A 459 19.71 46.22 45.73
CA GLY A 459 18.72 47.22 46.12
C GLY A 459 17.68 47.74 45.11
N ARG A 460 16.43 47.39 45.42
CA ARG A 460 15.24 48.28 45.52
C ARG A 460 14.16 48.15 44.44
N GLU A 461 12.95 48.08 45.00
CA GLU A 461 11.60 48.19 44.46
C GLU A 461 11.41 49.16 43.28
N GLN A 462 10.57 48.79 42.31
CA GLN A 462 9.25 49.40 42.10
C GLN A 462 8.49 48.81 40.90
N ARG A 463 7.34 48.19 41.23
CA ARG A 463 5.99 48.28 40.64
C ARG A 463 5.71 48.07 39.13
N PRO A 464 4.48 47.62 38.81
CA PRO A 464 4.12 47.02 37.52
C PRO A 464 3.52 48.04 36.55
N ARG A 465 3.56 47.74 35.25
CA ARG A 465 2.52 48.16 34.31
C ARG A 465 2.18 47.05 33.32
N GLU A 466 0.88 46.81 33.27
CA GLU A 466 0.08 46.21 32.22
C GLU A 466 0.52 46.69 30.83
N PHE A 467 0.53 45.80 29.82
CA PHE A 467 -0.61 45.53 28.93
C PHE A 467 -0.49 44.11 28.36
#